data_AF-A0A414J9A2-F1
#
_entry.id   AF-A0A414J9A2-F1
#
_cell.length_a   1.000
_cell.length_b   1.000
_cell.length_c   1.000
_cell.angle_alpha   90.00
_cell.angle_beta   90.00
_cell.angle_gamma   90.00
#
_symmetry.space_group_name_H-M   'P 1'
#
loop_
_entity.id
_entity.type
_entity.pdbx_description
1 polymer ?
#
loop_
_entity_poly.entity_id
_entity_poly.type
_entity_poly.pdbx_seq_one_letter_code
_entity_poly.pdbx_strand_id
1 'polypeptide(L)' 'MSIFEYDKEEEERKLRKAEYEAGIKEGELQKAKETAVMMNKMKFPVEKIAQALQVDEDVIVEWIKTNK' A
#
# COMPACT_ATOMS: atom_id res chain seq x y z
N MET A 1 39.62 22.39 14.39
CA MET A 1 38.59 21.47 14.90
C MET A 1 37.28 22.24 14.95
N SER A 2 36.34 21.94 14.06
CA SER A 2 34.91 22.00 14.36
C SER A 2 34.27 20.96 13.46
N ILE A 3 34.13 19.78 14.05
CA ILE A 3 33.54 18.60 13.43
C ILE A 3 32.06 18.65 13.78
N PHE A 4 31.23 18.76 12.74
CA PHE A 4 29.78 18.64 12.78
C PHE A 4 29.01 19.76 13.52
N GLU A 5 28.72 20.85 12.79
CA GLU A 5 27.35 21.39 12.85
C GLU A 5 26.44 20.29 12.27
N TYR A 6 25.96 19.42 13.15
CA TYR A 6 24.97 18.41 12.82
C TYR A 6 23.67 19.15 12.50
N ASP A 7 23.38 19.24 11.20
CA ASP A 7 22.23 19.89 10.60
C ASP A 7 20.94 19.13 10.97
N LYS A 8 20.52 19.28 12.23
CA LYS A 8 19.44 18.54 12.89
C LYS A 8 18.10 18.69 12.16
N GLU A 9 17.94 19.75 11.34
CA GLU A 9 16.74 19.98 10.53
C GLU A 9 16.63 19.05 9.31
N GLU A 10 17.73 18.54 8.75
CA GLU A 10 17.67 17.65 7.58
C GLU A 10 17.13 16.24 7.91
N GLU A 11 17.37 15.74 9.13
CA GLU A 11 16.88 14.43 9.56
C GLU A 11 15.36 14.44 9.80
N GLU A 12 14.81 15.49 10.41
CA GLU A 12 13.36 15.60 10.65
C GLU A 12 12.56 15.73 9.34
N ARG A 13 13.12 16.39 8.31
CA ARG A 13 12.47 16.48 6.99
C ARG A 13 12.47 15.14 6.25
N LYS A 14 13.49 14.31 6.43
CA LYS A 14 13.53 12.94 5.90
C LYS A 14 12.50 12.04 6.60
N LEU A 15 12.36 12.15 7.92
CA LEU A 15 11.39 11.37 8.69
C LEU A 15 9.94 11.66 8.27
N ARG A 16 9.60 12.95 8.10
CA ARG A 16 8.24 13.39 7.73
C ARG A 16 7.80 12.93 6.32
N LYS A 17 8.75 12.78 5.38
CA LYS A 17 8.47 12.22 4.05
C LYS A 17 8.24 10.70 4.09
N ALA A 18 9.02 9.99 4.88
CA ALA A 18 8.89 8.54 5.02
C ALA A 18 7.54 8.15 5.65
N GLU A 19 7.06 8.88 6.66
CA GLU A 19 5.74 8.66 7.26
C GLU A 19 4.59 8.96 6.30
N TYR A 20 4.70 10.04 5.50
CA TYR A 20 3.70 10.38 4.49
C TYR A 20 3.64 9.33 3.37
N GLU A 21 4.79 8.82 2.91
CA GLU A 21 4.85 7.75 1.92
C GLU A 21 4.36 6.41 2.48
N ALA A 22 4.61 6.11 3.76
CA ALA A 22 4.09 4.93 4.43
C ALA A 22 2.56 4.99 4.58
N GLY A 23 2.02 6.15 4.98
CA GLY A 23 0.56 6.35 5.11
C GLY A 23 -0.18 6.27 3.77
N ILE A 24 0.45 6.73 2.68
CA ILE A 24 -0.10 6.56 1.32
C ILE A 24 -0.13 5.08 0.93
N LYS A 25 0.97 4.35 1.14
CA LYS A 25 1.04 2.93 0.78
C LYS A 25 0.04 2.08 1.55
N GLU A 26 -0.16 2.35 2.84
CA GLU A 26 -1.14 1.63 3.65
C GLU A 26 -2.58 1.91 3.17
N GLY A 27 -2.89 3.17 2.84
CA GLY A 27 -4.19 3.55 2.28
C GLY A 27 -4.44 2.98 0.87
N GLU A 28 -3.42 2.93 0.02
CA GLU A 28 -3.50 2.31 -1.31
C GLU A 28 -3.76 0.82 -1.23
N LEU A 29 -3.10 0.12 -0.29
CA LEU A 29 -3.29 -1.30 -0.08
C LEU A 29 -4.69 -1.64 0.45
N GLN A 30 -5.24 -0.81 1.35
CA GLN A 30 -6.62 -0.96 1.81
C GLN A 30 -7.63 -0.74 0.68
N LYS A 31 -7.45 0.31 -0.14
CA LYS A 31 -8.30 0.54 -1.32
C LYS A 31 -8.21 -0.60 -2.32
N ALA A 32 -7.01 -1.16 -2.55
CA ALA A 32 -6.83 -2.32 -3.42
C ALA A 32 -7.57 -3.55 -2.88
N LYS A 33 -7.50 -3.82 -1.56
CA LYS A 33 -8.27 -4.86 -0.87
C LYS A 33 -9.77 -4.71 -1.07
N GLU A 34 -10.31 -3.53 -0.78
CA GLU A 34 -11.74 -3.25 -0.91
C GLU A 34 -12.21 -3.36 -2.36
N THR A 35 -11.42 -2.82 -3.30
CA THR A 35 -11.70 -2.88 -4.73
C THR A 35 -11.71 -4.33 -5.22
N ALA A 36 -10.74 -5.15 -4.80
CA ALA A 36 -10.68 -6.57 -5.15
C ALA A 36 -11.92 -7.34 -4.65
N VAL A 37 -12.33 -7.09 -3.41
CA VAL A 37 -13.53 -7.72 -2.82
C VAL A 37 -14.80 -7.24 -3.53
N MET A 38 -14.90 -5.97 -3.89
CA MET A 38 -16.04 -5.42 -4.61
C MET A 38 -16.12 -5.96 -6.04
N MET A 39 -15.00 -6.04 -6.76
CA MET A 39 -14.93 -6.66 -8.08
C MET A 39 -15.33 -8.13 -8.03
N ASN A 40 -14.86 -8.88 -7.03
CA ASN A 40 -15.26 -10.28 -6.82
C ASN A 40 -16.77 -10.41 -6.52
N LYS A 41 -17.34 -9.51 -5.70
CA LYS A 41 -18.81 -9.43 -5.47
C LYS A 41 -19.58 -9.15 -6.78
N MET A 42 -19.01 -8.36 -7.68
CA MET A 42 -19.56 -8.10 -9.02
C MET A 42 -19.33 -9.26 -10.01
N LYS A 43 -18.84 -10.42 -9.55
CA LYS A 43 -18.51 -11.61 -10.35
C LYS A 43 -17.39 -11.42 -11.36
N PHE A 44 -16.47 -10.47 -11.12
CA PHE A 44 -15.24 -10.43 -11.89
C PHE A 44 -14.34 -11.61 -11.51
N PRO A 45 -13.67 -12.24 -12.50
CA PRO A 45 -12.71 -13.30 -12.23
C PRO A 45 -11.45 -12.75 -11.55
N VAL A 46 -10.88 -13.53 -10.64
CA VAL A 46 -9.70 -13.17 -9.84
C VAL A 46 -8.52 -12.75 -10.72
N GLU A 47 -8.29 -13.43 -11.84
CA GLU A 47 -7.26 -13.12 -12.83
C GLU A 47 -7.36 -11.67 -13.35
N LYS A 48 -8.58 -11.20 -13.67
CA LYS A 48 -8.79 -9.82 -14.14
C LYS A 48 -8.60 -8.81 -13.03
N ILE A 49 -8.96 -9.16 -11.81
CA ILE A 49 -8.80 -8.29 -10.64
C ILE A 49 -7.31 -8.14 -10.33
N ALA A 50 -6.56 -9.24 -10.36
CA ALA A 50 -5.10 -9.28 -10.22
C ALA A 50 -4.42 -8.41 -11.29
N GLN A 51 -4.82 -8.55 -12.56
CA GLN A 51 -4.32 -7.69 -13.65
C GLN A 51 -4.66 -6.22 -13.46
N ALA A 52 -5.89 -5.90 -13.04
CA ALA A 52 -6.33 -4.52 -12.84
C ALA A 52 -5.62 -3.82 -11.68
N LEU A 53 -5.33 -4.57 -10.62
CA LEU A 53 -4.63 -4.06 -9.43
C LEU A 53 -3.11 -4.25 -9.50
N GLN A 54 -2.60 -4.99 -10.48
CA GLN A 54 -1.20 -5.42 -10.59
C GLN A 54 -0.71 -6.13 -9.32
N VAL A 55 -1.57 -6.95 -8.74
CA VAL A 55 -1.31 -7.72 -7.53
C VAL A 55 -1.43 -9.20 -7.88
N ASP A 56 -0.62 -10.05 -7.25
CA ASP A 56 -0.70 -11.49 -7.45
C ASP A 56 -2.10 -12.06 -7.11
N GLU A 57 -2.53 -13.04 -7.91
CA GLU A 57 -3.81 -13.71 -7.73
C GLU A 57 -3.92 -14.35 -6.34
N ASP A 58 -2.84 -14.92 -5.81
CA ASP A 58 -2.78 -15.51 -4.46
C ASP A 58 -3.14 -14.50 -3.38
N VAL A 59 -2.62 -13.27 -3.50
CA VAL A 59 -2.89 -12.17 -2.57
C VAL A 59 -4.36 -11.73 -2.66
N ILE A 60 -4.91 -11.67 -3.87
CA ILE A 60 -6.34 -11.36 -4.09
C ILE A 60 -7.23 -12.46 -3.47
N VAL A 61 -6.86 -13.72 -3.64
CA VAL A 61 -7.56 -14.86 -3.02
C VAL A 61 -7.52 -14.78 -1.49
N GLU A 62 -6.37 -14.43 -0.91
CA GLU A 62 -6.27 -14.18 0.54
C GLU A 62 -7.20 -13.04 0.96
N TRP A 63 -7.20 -11.91 0.25
CA TRP A 63 -8.06 -10.77 0.58
C TRP A 63 -9.54 -11.11 0.54
N ILE A 64 -9.97 -11.89 -0.45
CA ILE A 64 -11.35 -12.37 -0.57
C ILE A 64 -11.69 -13.35 0.56
N LYS A 65 -10.76 -14.25 0.94
CA LYS A 65 -10.96 -15.20 2.04
C LYS A 65 -11.02 -14.53 3.40
N THR A 66 -10.20 -13.52 3.65
CA THR A 66 -10.18 -12.75 4.90
C THR A 66 -11.45 -11.90 5.09
N ASN A 67 -12.14 -11.56 4.00
CA ASN A 67 -13.37 -10.75 4.02
C ASN A 67 -14.67 -11.57 3.95
N LYS A 68 -14.58 -12.89 4.21
CA LYS A 68 -15.71 -13.82 4.23
C LYS A 68 -16.16 -14.09 5.66
#